data_AF-I3V5P0-F1
#
_entry.id   AF-I3V5P0-F1
#
_cell.length_a   1.000
_cell.length_b   1.000
_cell.length_c   1.000
_cell.angle_alpha   90.00
_cell.angle_beta   90.00
_cell.angle_gamma   90.00
#
_symmetry.space_group_name_H-M   'P 1'
#
loop_
_entity.id
_entity.type
_entity.pdbx_description
1 polymer ?
#
loop_
_entity_poly.entity_id
_entity_poly.type
_entity_poly.pdbx_seq_one_letter_code
_entity_poly.pdbx_strand_id
1 'polypeptide(L)'
;MKNRVIAGSLLVATLLSGCAGTGRGGDKSYSDDPAYQKLQETAKNIQQSLTQLAEAEQYEKMKNRPSQPRIYAQIRGMEQVVTMPWHGSLEQAVSKLASFSGYEVKFMGKPPAVPILVQIGESPASISDHLRNVGIQAGVRADIVVNPSLRVVEVRYTDGAV
;
A
#
# COMPACT_ATOMS: atom_id res chain seq x y z
N MET A 1 -44.09 -65.67 -34.71
CA MET A 1 -43.11 -65.37 -35.78
C MET A 1 -43.59 -64.16 -36.58
N LYS A 2 -42.67 -63.22 -36.81
CA LYS A 2 -42.69 -62.05 -37.74
C LYS A 2 -43.40 -60.75 -37.30
N ASN A 3 -42.59 -59.92 -36.62
CA ASN A 3 -42.62 -58.45 -36.60
C ASN A 3 -42.44 -57.86 -38.01
N ARG A 4 -43.39 -57.02 -38.44
CA ARG A 4 -43.25 -55.91 -39.40
C ARG A 4 -44.29 -54.90 -38.91
N VAL A 5 -43.97 -53.69 -38.49
CA VAL A 5 -43.86 -52.52 -39.36
C VAL A 5 -43.00 -51.47 -38.63
N ILE A 6 -41.72 -51.39 -39.02
CA ILE A 6 -40.85 -50.23 -38.80
C ILE A 6 -41.10 -49.34 -40.02
N ALA A 7 -42.11 -48.47 -39.98
CA ALA A 7 -42.41 -47.56 -41.08
C ALA A 7 -43.19 -46.32 -40.62
N GLY A 8 -42.83 -45.76 -39.45
CA GLY A 8 -43.50 -44.58 -38.89
C GLY A 8 -42.56 -43.49 -38.39
N SER A 9 -41.27 -43.54 -38.73
CA SER A 9 -40.25 -42.67 -38.13
C SER A 9 -39.51 -41.76 -39.11
N LEU A 10 -40.10 -41.44 -40.27
CA LEU A 10 -39.42 -40.63 -41.31
C LEU A 10 -40.25 -39.46 -41.87
N LEU A 11 -41.19 -38.90 -41.09
CA LEU A 11 -42.02 -37.76 -41.53
C LEU A 11 -41.93 -36.51 -40.63
N VAL A 12 -40.97 -36.45 -39.70
CA VAL A 12 -40.85 -35.34 -38.71
C VAL A 12 -39.59 -34.48 -38.93
N ALA A 13 -38.80 -34.74 -39.97
CA ALA A 13 -37.50 -34.10 -40.16
C ALA A 13 -37.48 -32.88 -41.13
N THR A 14 -38.61 -32.44 -41.68
CA THR A 14 -38.65 -31.41 -42.74
C THR A 14 -39.14 -30.02 -42.33
N LEU A 15 -39.30 -29.72 -41.03
CA LEU A 15 -39.81 -28.41 -40.56
C LEU A 15 -38.76 -27.47 -39.96
N LEU A 16 -37.45 -27.66 -40.22
CA LEU A 16 -36.37 -26.88 -39.58
C LEU A 16 -35.48 -26.07 -40.54
N SER A 17 -35.96 -25.65 -41.71
CA SER A 17 -35.21 -24.75 -42.59
C SER A 17 -35.97 -23.46 -42.86
N GLY A 18 -35.73 -22.43 -42.04
CA GLY A 18 -36.41 -21.14 -42.19
C GLY A 18 -35.98 -20.06 -41.20
N CYS A 19 -34.68 -19.80 -41.04
CA CYS A 19 -34.18 -18.54 -40.46
C CYS A 19 -32.84 -18.17 -41.10
N ALA A 20 -32.90 -17.68 -42.34
CA ALA A 20 -31.79 -17.00 -42.99
C ALA A 20 -32.26 -15.60 -43.43
N GLY A 21 -32.74 -14.82 -42.46
CA GLY A 21 -32.94 -13.39 -42.63
C GLY A 21 -31.58 -12.69 -42.55
N THR A 22 -30.98 -12.38 -43.69
CA THR A 22 -29.76 -11.56 -43.77
C THR A 22 -30.12 -10.10 -43.51
N GLY A 23 -30.18 -9.73 -42.23
CA GLY A 23 -30.12 -8.34 -41.81
C GLY A 23 -28.70 -7.81 -42.07
N ARG A 24 -28.44 -7.25 -43.26
CA ARG A 24 -27.27 -6.39 -43.49
C ARG A 24 -27.51 -5.05 -42.79
N GLY A 25 -27.41 -5.05 -41.45
CA GLY A 25 -27.10 -3.84 -40.70
C GLY A 25 -25.62 -3.55 -40.90
N GLY A 26 -25.30 -2.47 -41.61
CA GLY A 26 -23.92 -2.05 -41.79
C GLY A 26 -23.24 -1.87 -40.44
N ASP A 27 -22.02 -2.39 -40.31
CA ASP A 27 -21.12 -2.15 -39.19
C ASP A 27 -20.90 -0.65 -39.03
N LYS A 28 -21.72 0.02 -38.20
CA LYS A 28 -21.33 1.30 -37.63
C LYS A 28 -20.25 0.95 -36.61
N SER A 29 -18.99 1.08 -37.02
CA SER A 29 -17.86 1.00 -36.09
C SER A 29 -18.15 1.97 -34.94
N TYR A 30 -18.21 1.46 -33.70
CA TYR A 30 -18.44 2.27 -32.50
C TYR A 30 -17.44 3.44 -32.39
N SER A 31 -16.32 3.40 -33.11
CA SER A 31 -15.33 4.46 -33.24
C SER A 31 -15.84 5.78 -33.85
N ASP A 32 -16.92 5.76 -34.61
CA ASP A 32 -17.49 6.94 -35.29
C ASP A 32 -18.61 7.62 -34.49
N ASP A 33 -19.01 7.05 -33.36
CA ASP A 33 -19.98 7.69 -32.46
C ASP A 33 -19.31 8.89 -31.76
N PRO A 34 -19.81 10.14 -31.94
CA PRO A 34 -19.23 11.31 -31.28
C PRO A 34 -19.23 11.21 -29.75
N ALA A 35 -20.17 10.46 -29.15
CA ALA A 35 -20.15 10.18 -27.72
C ALA A 35 -18.96 9.29 -27.32
N TYR A 36 -18.66 8.27 -28.13
CA TYR A 36 -17.53 7.38 -27.90
C TYR A 36 -16.18 8.08 -28.09
N GLN A 37 -16.07 8.95 -29.10
CA GLN A 37 -14.89 9.80 -29.29
C GLN A 37 -14.68 10.73 -28.10
N LYS A 38 -15.76 11.34 -27.57
CA LYS A 38 -15.65 12.22 -26.40
C LYS A 38 -15.25 11.49 -25.13
N LEU A 39 -15.70 10.24 -24.98
CA LEU A 39 -15.28 9.38 -23.87
C LEU A 39 -13.80 9.01 -23.96
N GLN A 40 -13.30 8.65 -25.15
CA GLN A 40 -11.88 8.37 -25.36
C GLN A 40 -11.00 9.59 -25.08
N GLU A 41 -11.41 10.75 -25.57
CA GLU A 41 -10.74 12.02 -25.30
C GLU A 41 -10.70 12.31 -23.80
N THR A 42 -11.84 12.12 -23.10
CA THR A 42 -11.94 12.31 -21.66
C THR A 42 -11.05 11.33 -20.89
N ALA A 43 -11.06 10.05 -21.25
CA ALA A 43 -10.21 9.04 -20.63
C ALA A 43 -8.72 9.37 -20.81
N LYS A 44 -8.33 9.85 -21.99
CA LYS A 44 -6.96 10.32 -22.26
C LYS A 44 -6.60 11.54 -21.41
N ASN A 45 -7.49 12.51 -21.28
CA ASN A 45 -7.28 13.70 -20.46
C ASN A 45 -7.18 13.36 -18.96
N ILE A 46 -8.01 12.43 -18.48
CA ILE A 46 -7.93 11.90 -17.10
C ILE A 46 -6.58 11.21 -16.89
N GLN A 47 -6.20 10.31 -17.80
CA GLN A 47 -4.93 9.60 -17.71
C GLN A 47 -3.75 10.58 -17.66
N GLN A 48 -3.75 11.60 -18.53
CA GLN A 48 -2.73 12.64 -18.53
C GLN A 48 -2.71 13.43 -17.22
N SER A 49 -3.87 13.81 -16.68
CA SER A 49 -3.97 14.53 -15.41
C SER A 49 -3.46 13.68 -14.23
N LEU A 50 -3.78 12.38 -14.22
CA LEU A 50 -3.29 11.44 -13.22
C LEU A 50 -1.78 11.22 -13.33
N THR A 51 -1.25 11.14 -14.55
CA THR A 51 0.20 11.06 -14.78
C THR A 51 0.90 12.32 -14.27
N GLN A 52 0.38 13.51 -14.59
CA GLN A 52 0.94 14.79 -14.10
C GLN A 52 0.88 14.89 -12.57
N LEU A 53 -0.23 14.46 -11.95
CA LEU A 53 -0.34 14.42 -10.50
C LEU A 53 0.66 13.42 -9.89
N ALA A 54 0.78 12.22 -10.46
CA ALA A 54 1.73 11.23 -10.02
C ALA A 54 3.16 11.77 -10.15
N GLU A 55 3.53 12.41 -11.26
CA GLU A 55 4.83 13.05 -11.45
C GLU A 55 5.08 14.17 -10.44
N ALA A 56 4.09 15.02 -10.17
CA ALA A 56 4.19 16.08 -9.15
C ALA A 56 4.32 15.52 -7.74
N GLU A 57 3.57 14.46 -7.39
CA GLU A 57 3.70 13.75 -6.13
C GLU A 57 5.07 13.08 -6.00
N GLN A 58 5.56 12.42 -7.07
CA GLN A 58 6.90 11.82 -7.08
C GLN A 58 7.95 12.91 -6.92
N TYR A 59 7.81 14.05 -7.59
CA TYR A 59 8.71 15.19 -7.46
C TYR A 59 8.70 15.75 -6.04
N GLU A 60 7.54 15.96 -5.42
CA GLU A 60 7.46 16.40 -4.01
C GLU A 60 7.99 15.32 -3.05
N LYS A 61 7.74 14.03 -3.30
CA LYS A 61 8.32 12.92 -2.52
C LYS A 61 9.86 12.90 -2.64
N MET A 62 10.41 13.14 -3.83
CA MET A 62 11.85 13.21 -4.09
C MET A 62 12.48 14.50 -3.56
N LYS A 63 11.79 15.65 -3.65
CA LYS A 63 12.20 16.94 -3.08
C LYS A 63 12.25 16.87 -1.55
N ASN A 64 11.28 16.19 -0.93
CA ASN A 64 11.26 15.93 0.51
C ASN A 64 12.13 14.72 0.93
N ARG A 65 12.66 13.95 -0.03
CA ARG A 65 13.50 12.76 0.21
C ARG A 65 14.51 12.58 -0.93
N PRO A 66 15.54 13.45 -1.05
CA PRO A 66 16.55 13.28 -2.06
C PRO A 66 17.24 11.92 -1.86
N SER A 67 17.52 11.24 -2.97
CA SER A 67 18.24 9.98 -3.12
C SER A 67 19.72 10.06 -2.71
N GLN A 68 20.01 10.82 -1.66
CA GLN A 68 21.27 10.79 -0.95
C GLN A 68 21.14 9.74 0.17
N PRO A 69 22.17 8.92 0.44
CA PRO A 69 22.21 8.22 1.72
C PRO A 69 22.05 9.30 2.78
N ARG A 70 20.92 9.28 3.49
CA ARG A 70 20.71 10.21 4.57
C ARG A 70 21.72 9.81 5.63
N ILE A 71 22.87 10.45 5.61
CA ILE A 71 23.74 10.55 6.78
C ILE A 71 22.98 11.46 7.74
N TYR A 72 21.87 10.93 8.27
CA TYR A 72 21.27 11.46 9.45
C TYR A 72 22.35 11.43 10.50
N ALA A 73 22.51 12.55 11.22
CA ALA A 73 23.40 12.59 12.36
C ALA A 73 23.04 11.40 13.26
N GLN A 74 23.93 10.41 13.25
CA GLN A 74 23.72 9.20 13.99
C GLN A 74 23.79 9.56 15.46
N ILE A 75 22.91 8.95 16.24
CA ILE A 75 22.92 9.15 17.68
C ILE A 75 24.14 8.40 18.23
N ARG A 76 24.98 9.11 19.00
CA ARG A 76 26.19 8.55 19.59
C ARG A 76 25.90 7.25 20.33
N GLY A 77 26.51 6.13 19.96
CA GLY A 77 26.28 4.83 20.59
C GLY A 77 25.06 4.05 20.08
N MET A 78 24.44 4.51 18.98
CA MET A 78 23.34 3.83 18.27
C MET A 78 23.63 3.68 16.77
N GLU A 79 24.89 3.79 16.36
CA GLU A 79 25.37 3.63 14.98
C GLU A 79 25.35 2.16 14.54
N GLN A 80 25.30 1.22 15.49
CA GLN A 80 25.31 -0.20 15.22
C GLN A 80 24.14 -0.59 14.32
N VAL A 81 24.45 -1.30 13.23
CA VAL A 81 23.47 -1.84 12.29
C VAL A 81 22.88 -3.12 12.86
N VAL A 82 21.56 -3.19 12.90
CA VAL A 82 20.80 -4.35 13.38
C VAL A 82 19.68 -4.71 12.40
N THR A 83 19.38 -5.99 12.32
CA THR A 83 18.17 -6.51 11.68
C THR A 83 17.24 -7.00 12.77
N MET A 84 16.07 -6.37 12.86
CA MET A 84 15.08 -6.70 13.89
C MET A 84 13.67 -6.60 13.28
N PRO A 85 13.21 -7.61 12.52
CA PRO A 85 11.83 -7.65 12.08
C PRO A 85 10.92 -7.61 13.31
N TRP A 86 9.93 -6.72 13.27
CA TRP A 86 9.07 -6.46 14.40
C TRP A 86 7.67 -6.05 13.94
N HIS A 87 6.67 -6.56 14.64
CA HIS A 87 5.27 -6.16 14.52
C HIS A 87 4.67 -6.20 15.92
N GLY A 88 4.32 -5.05 16.48
CA GLY A 88 3.84 -5.01 17.85
C GLY A 88 3.75 -3.59 18.38
N SER A 89 3.75 -3.46 19.71
CA SER A 89 3.64 -2.15 20.35
C SER A 89 4.93 -1.33 20.19
N LEU A 90 4.78 -0.01 20.19
CA LEU A 90 5.86 0.97 20.15
C LEU A 90 6.83 0.76 21.32
N GLU A 91 6.29 0.53 22.53
CA GLU A 91 7.05 0.37 23.77
C GLU A 91 8.00 -0.81 23.69
N GLN A 92 7.50 -1.94 23.19
CA GLN A 92 8.28 -3.15 23.03
C GLN A 92 9.35 -2.97 21.94
N ALA A 93 9.01 -2.32 20.82
CA ALA A 93 9.97 -2.02 19.76
C ALA A 93 11.12 -1.15 20.26
N VAL A 94 10.80 -0.04 20.93
CA VAL A 94 11.79 0.91 21.48
C VAL A 94 12.64 0.24 22.56
N SER A 95 12.03 -0.53 23.46
CA SER A 95 12.77 -1.26 24.51
C SER A 95 13.77 -2.25 23.92
N LYS A 96 13.37 -2.96 22.86
CA LYS A 96 14.23 -3.93 22.18
C LYS A 96 15.34 -3.25 21.37
N LEU A 97 15.07 -2.11 20.75
CA LEU A 97 16.10 -1.32 20.05
C LEU A 97 17.12 -0.72 21.04
N ALA A 98 16.63 -0.17 22.14
CA ALA A 98 17.48 0.42 23.17
C ALA A 98 18.42 -0.60 23.81
N SER A 99 17.96 -1.86 24.00
CA SER A 99 18.77 -2.93 24.57
C SER A 99 20.00 -3.29 23.73
N PHE A 100 19.94 -3.15 22.39
CA PHE A 100 21.11 -3.34 21.53
C PHE A 100 22.18 -2.26 21.74
N SER A 101 21.79 -1.05 22.13
CA SER A 101 22.70 0.09 22.37
C SER A 101 23.09 0.27 23.85
N GLY A 102 22.50 -0.50 24.76
CA GLY A 102 22.65 -0.32 26.20
C GLY A 102 22.10 1.02 26.70
N TYR A 103 21.06 1.54 26.06
CA TYR A 103 20.33 2.71 26.52
C TYR A 103 19.18 2.27 27.43
N GLU A 104 18.91 3.06 28.46
CA GLU A 104 17.71 2.90 29.28
C GLU A 104 16.49 3.49 28.56
N VAL A 105 15.30 2.95 28.82
CA VAL A 105 14.05 3.47 28.27
C VAL A 105 13.17 4.03 29.39
N LYS A 106 12.60 5.21 29.15
CA LYS A 106 11.64 5.86 30.03
C LYS A 106 10.36 6.18 29.27
N PHE A 107 9.23 5.86 29.88
CA PHE A 107 7.91 6.18 29.36
C PHE A 107 7.36 7.39 30.11
N MET A 108 7.01 8.44 29.38
CA MET A 108 6.60 9.73 29.91
C MET A 108 5.17 10.06 29.47
N GLY A 109 4.35 10.52 30.40
CA GLY A 109 2.93 10.80 30.14
C GLY A 109 2.03 9.57 30.33
N LYS A 110 0.75 9.73 29.99
CA LYS A 110 -0.23 8.65 30.10
C LYS A 110 -0.25 7.82 28.81
N PRO A 111 -0.02 6.50 28.88
CA PRO A 111 -0.11 5.66 27.68
C PRO A 111 -1.55 5.65 27.14
N PRO A 112 -1.72 5.62 25.81
CA PRO A 112 -3.04 5.59 25.20
C PRO A 112 -3.76 4.27 25.51
N ALA A 113 -5.10 4.30 25.58
CA ALA A 113 -5.91 3.11 25.82
C ALA A 113 -5.73 2.05 24.71
N VAL A 114 -5.54 2.52 23.47
CA VAL A 114 -5.17 1.67 22.33
C VAL A 114 -3.66 1.80 22.10
N PRO A 115 -2.89 0.70 22.15
CA PRO A 115 -1.45 0.74 21.90
C PRO A 115 -1.09 1.35 20.56
N ILE A 116 0.09 1.97 20.48
CA ILE A 116 0.65 2.43 19.21
C ILE A 116 1.34 1.24 18.57
N LEU A 117 0.82 0.76 17.44
CA LEU A 117 1.39 -0.36 16.71
C LEU A 117 2.40 0.14 15.69
N VAL A 118 3.57 -0.49 15.65
CA VAL A 118 4.65 -0.18 14.71
C VAL A 118 5.19 -1.45 14.06
N GLN A 119 5.81 -1.27 12.90
CA GLN A 119 6.43 -2.33 12.13
C GLN A 119 7.87 -1.98 11.75
N ILE A 120 8.77 -2.95 11.89
CA ILE A 120 10.14 -2.88 11.37
C ILE A 120 10.31 -4.08 10.43
N GLY A 121 10.79 -3.81 9.22
CA GLY A 121 11.06 -4.84 8.22
C GLY A 121 12.36 -5.60 8.46
N GLU A 122 12.70 -6.50 7.54
CA GLU A 122 13.93 -7.30 7.60
C GLU A 122 15.19 -6.56 7.12
N SER A 123 15.03 -5.34 6.57
CA SER A 123 16.16 -4.56 6.07
C SER A 123 17.08 -4.12 7.23
N PRO A 124 18.40 -4.38 7.13
CA PRO A 124 19.35 -3.91 8.12
C PRO A 124 19.42 -2.38 8.12
N ALA A 125 19.42 -1.77 9.30
CA ALA A 125 19.62 -0.34 9.48
C ALA A 125 20.24 -0.07 10.85
N SER A 126 20.77 1.15 11.06
CA SER A 126 21.27 1.53 12.38
C SER A 126 20.14 1.53 13.42
N ILE A 127 20.47 1.32 14.70
CA ILE A 127 19.50 1.46 15.79
C ILE A 127 18.85 2.85 15.75
N SER A 128 19.63 3.89 15.46
CA SER A 128 19.13 5.26 15.38
C SER A 128 18.13 5.46 14.23
N ASP A 129 18.33 4.81 13.09
CA ASP A 129 17.40 4.85 11.96
C ASP A 129 16.13 4.04 12.23
N HIS A 130 16.24 2.89 12.90
CA HIS A 130 15.08 2.12 13.34
C HIS A 130 14.24 2.91 14.36
N LEU A 131 14.87 3.53 15.37
CA LEU A 131 14.19 4.40 16.34
C LEU A 131 13.49 5.58 15.65
N ARG A 132 14.14 6.20 14.66
CA ARG A 132 13.52 7.24 13.85
C ARG A 132 12.33 6.73 13.05
N ASN A 133 12.43 5.55 12.44
CA ASN A 133 11.35 4.93 11.69
C ASN A 133 10.13 4.68 12.58
N VAL A 134 10.31 4.06 13.75
CA VAL A 134 9.20 3.84 14.68
C VAL A 134 8.63 5.14 15.23
N GLY A 135 9.45 6.18 15.43
CA GLY A 135 8.98 7.52 15.81
C GLY A 135 8.09 8.15 14.73
N ILE A 136 8.46 8.01 13.45
CA ILE A 136 7.62 8.47 12.33
C ILE A 136 6.28 7.72 12.30
N GLN A 137 6.28 6.41 12.55
CA GLN A 137 5.06 5.60 12.60
C GLN A 137 4.16 5.94 13.81
N ALA A 138 4.76 6.33 14.94
CA ALA A 138 4.01 6.79 16.10
C ALA A 138 3.24 8.10 15.82
N GLY A 139 3.77 8.93 14.91
CA GLY A 139 3.13 10.17 14.48
C GLY A 139 2.89 11.11 15.67
N VAL A 140 1.69 11.69 15.74
CA VAL A 140 1.31 12.64 16.81
C VAL A 140 0.93 11.97 18.14
N ARG A 141 0.98 10.64 18.23
CA ARG A 141 0.53 9.90 19.43
C ARG A 141 1.65 9.74 20.45
N ALA A 142 2.90 9.74 20.01
CA ALA A 142 4.06 9.72 20.88
C ALA A 142 5.31 10.25 20.16
N ASP A 143 6.15 10.96 20.90
CA ASP A 143 7.48 11.36 20.48
C ASP A 143 8.55 10.43 21.07
N ILE A 144 9.62 10.20 20.30
CA ILE A 144 10.80 9.48 20.77
C ILE A 144 11.97 10.46 20.85
N VAL A 145 12.44 10.72 22.07
CA VAL A 145 13.53 11.64 22.35
C VAL A 145 14.71 10.86 22.89
N VAL A 146 15.88 11.02 22.28
CA VAL A 146 17.09 10.33 22.73
C VAL A 146 18.06 11.35 23.33
N ASN A 147 18.52 11.07 24.56
CA ASN A 147 19.57 11.82 25.23
C ASN A 147 20.87 11.01 25.24
N PRO A 148 21.84 11.31 24.36
CA PRO A 148 23.07 10.53 24.26
C PRO A 148 23.99 10.68 25.47
N SER A 149 23.96 11.83 26.15
CA SER A 149 24.80 12.09 27.32
C SER A 149 24.37 11.26 28.53
N LEU A 150 23.05 11.08 28.69
CA LEU A 150 22.48 10.28 29.78
C LEU A 150 22.25 8.81 29.41
N ARG A 151 22.41 8.45 28.12
CA ARG A 151 22.06 7.13 27.57
C ARG A 151 20.62 6.72 27.86
N VAL A 152 19.68 7.67 27.69
CA VAL A 152 18.25 7.45 27.91
C VAL A 152 17.47 7.70 26.61
N VAL A 153 16.55 6.80 26.30
CA VAL A 153 15.49 6.98 25.30
C VAL A 153 14.18 7.24 26.04
N GLU A 154 13.55 8.37 25.75
CA GLU A 154 12.26 8.75 26.30
C GLU A 154 11.18 8.57 25.24
N VAL A 155 10.14 7.80 25.57
CA VAL A 155 8.90 7.74 24.80
C VAL A 155 7.90 8.65 25.50
N ARG A 156 7.54 9.76 24.85
CA ARG A 156 6.66 10.79 25.41
C ARG A 156 5.30 10.68 24.75
N TYR A 157 4.29 10.23 25.48
CA TYR A 157 2.93 10.17 24.96
C TYR A 157 2.32 11.57 24.93
N THR A 158 1.63 11.87 23.83
CA THR A 158 0.74 13.01 23.75
C THR A 158 -0.62 12.54 24.27
N ASP A 159 -1.26 13.30 25.17
CA ASP A 159 -2.60 12.97 25.67
C ASP A 159 -3.54 12.82 24.47
N GLY A 160 -3.88 11.57 24.14
CA GLY A 160 -4.64 11.19 22.95
C GLY A 160 -6.13 11.53 23.05
N ALA A 161 -6.46 12.77 23.42
CA ALA A 161 -7.79 13.34 23.35
C ALA A 161 -7.96 14.01 21.98
N VAL A 162 -8.32 13.21 20.97
CA VAL A 162 -8.95 13.67 19.73
C VAL A 162 -10.11 12.75 19.40
#